data_AF-A0A7Y2YI95-F1
#
_entry.id   AF-A0A7Y2YI95-F1
#
_cell.length_a   1.000
_cell.length_b   1.000
_cell.length_c   1.000
_cell.angle_alpha   90.00
_cell.angle_beta   90.00
_cell.angle_gamma   90.00
#
_symmetry.space_group_name_H-M   'P 1'
#
loop_
_entity.id
_entity.type
_entity.pdbx_description
1 polymer ?
#
loop_
_entity_poly.entity_id
_entity_poly.type
_entity_poly.pdbx_seq_one_letter_code
_entity_poly.pdbx_strand_id
1 'polypeptide(L)'
;ILTHGMERGDSIVAAIMVGAATCVAMSQATDLMLDLKTGYLVGATPRQQQLGQFIGAWLGPIVIIVLIFILHEAYVLGSDRLPAPQGQALASMVNGIMGGDVPSQKYLAGAGLGALLSLVQPGLGITVGLGFYLPFNIVLTYSIGTLLRVVGDRYLGHAYAENTGIPVAAGFIVGEALVGVGFAVSMIYQAM
;
A
#
# COMPACT_ATOMS: atom_id res chain seq x y z
N ILE A 1 -16.66 -9.59 -24.42
CA ILE A 1 -16.25 -8.15 -24.37
C ILE A 1 -15.00 -7.98 -23.52
N LEU A 2 -14.96 -8.45 -22.27
CA LEU A 2 -13.77 -8.30 -21.40
C LEU A 2 -12.52 -9.08 -21.85
N THR A 3 -12.66 -10.14 -22.64
CA THR A 3 -11.55 -11.02 -23.07
C THR A 3 -11.06 -10.76 -24.50
N HIS A 4 -11.72 -9.88 -25.28
CA HIS A 4 -11.33 -9.62 -26.66
C HIS A 4 -9.98 -8.89 -26.71
N GLY A 5 -8.94 -9.55 -27.24
CA GLY A 5 -7.59 -8.98 -27.39
C GLY A 5 -6.59 -9.33 -26.27
N MET A 6 -7.02 -10.02 -25.21
CA MET A 6 -6.15 -10.48 -24.12
C MET A 6 -5.46 -11.83 -24.39
N GLU A 7 -5.56 -12.37 -25.62
CA GLU A 7 -4.96 -13.66 -26.00
C GLU A 7 -3.41 -13.63 -26.04
N ARG A 8 -2.80 -12.43 -25.99
CA ARG A 8 -1.35 -12.22 -25.93
C ARG A 8 -0.97 -11.72 -24.53
N GLY A 9 0.02 -12.37 -23.90
CA GLY A 9 0.56 -11.95 -22.59
C GLY A 9 0.98 -10.47 -22.58
N ASP A 10 1.52 -9.98 -23.70
CA ASP A 10 1.91 -8.58 -23.89
C ASP A 10 0.73 -7.61 -23.75
N SER A 11 -0.47 -7.99 -24.21
CA SER A 11 -1.68 -7.16 -24.07
C SER A 11 -2.10 -7.03 -22.62
N ILE A 12 -1.95 -8.09 -21.82
CA ILE A 12 -2.29 -8.11 -20.39
C ILE A 12 -1.32 -7.20 -19.63
N VAL A 13 -0.02 -7.34 -19.90
CA VAL A 13 1.01 -6.49 -19.29
C VAL A 13 0.77 -5.02 -19.65
N ALA A 14 0.51 -4.72 -20.92
CA ALA A 14 0.21 -3.36 -21.36
C ALA A 14 -1.03 -2.78 -20.66
N ALA A 15 -2.11 -3.56 -20.55
CA ALA A 15 -3.34 -3.12 -19.88
C ALA A 15 -3.11 -2.84 -18.38
N ILE A 16 -2.40 -3.71 -17.68
CA ILE A 16 -2.06 -3.53 -16.27
C ILE A 16 -1.16 -2.30 -16.09
N MET A 17 -0.14 -2.12 -16.94
CA MET A 17 0.77 -0.99 -16.86
C MET A 17 0.07 0.35 -17.09
N VAL A 18 -0.81 0.44 -18.09
CA VAL A 18 -1.61 1.66 -18.36
C VAL A 18 -2.58 1.93 -17.20
N GLY A 19 -3.25 0.90 -16.69
CA GLY A 19 -4.16 1.02 -15.55
C GLY A 19 -3.44 1.48 -14.28
N ALA A 20 -2.30 0.88 -13.96
CA ALA A 20 -1.47 1.25 -12.82
C ALA A 20 -0.95 2.68 -12.95
N ALA A 21 -0.38 3.07 -14.09
CA ALA A 21 0.12 4.41 -14.33
C ALA A 21 -0.98 5.47 -14.19
N THR A 22 -2.18 5.20 -14.73
CA THR A 22 -3.32 6.11 -14.64
C THR A 22 -3.82 6.24 -13.21
N CYS A 23 -3.95 5.12 -12.48
CA CYS A 23 -4.36 5.11 -11.07
C CYS A 23 -3.38 5.90 -10.19
N VAL A 24 -2.08 5.66 -10.34
CA VAL A 24 -1.03 6.36 -9.58
C VAL A 24 -1.02 7.85 -9.91
N ALA A 25 -1.17 8.24 -11.18
CA ALA A 25 -1.25 9.66 -11.56
C ALA A 25 -2.46 10.36 -10.92
N MET A 26 -3.64 9.72 -10.91
CA MET A 26 -4.85 10.27 -10.27
C MET A 26 -4.69 10.36 -8.74
N SER A 27 -4.13 9.33 -8.11
CA SER A 27 -3.84 9.34 -6.66
C SER A 27 -2.90 10.48 -6.31
N GLN A 28 -1.79 10.61 -7.06
CA GLN A 28 -0.78 11.63 -6.78
C GLN A 28 -1.33 13.06 -6.98
N ALA A 29 -2.18 13.27 -7.99
CA ALA A 29 -2.86 14.54 -8.19
C ALA A 29 -3.82 14.87 -7.04
N THR A 30 -4.53 13.87 -6.51
CA THR A 30 -5.43 14.03 -5.36
C THR A 30 -4.64 14.38 -4.10
N ASP A 31 -3.55 13.66 -3.82
CA ASP A 31 -2.68 13.92 -2.68
C ASP A 31 -2.07 15.32 -2.74
N LEU A 32 -1.61 15.75 -3.92
CA LEU A 32 -1.11 17.11 -4.15
C LEU A 32 -2.15 18.18 -3.79
N MET A 33 -3.41 18.00 -4.21
CA MET A 33 -4.49 18.94 -3.88
C MET A 33 -4.80 18.97 -2.39
N LEU A 34 -4.75 17.81 -1.71
CA LEU A 34 -4.97 17.71 -0.27
C LEU A 34 -3.82 18.33 0.53
N ASP A 35 -2.58 18.14 0.10
CA ASP A 35 -1.39 18.75 0.70
C ASP A 35 -1.39 20.28 0.57
N LEU A 36 -1.78 20.81 -0.59
CA LEU A 36 -1.89 22.26 -0.77
C LEU A 36 -3.03 22.85 0.07
N LYS A 37 -4.15 22.13 0.22
CA LYS A 37 -5.25 22.53 1.09
C LYS A 37 -4.82 22.55 2.56
N THR A 38 -4.20 21.48 3.05
CA THR A 38 -3.73 21.38 4.43
C THR A 38 -2.61 22.38 4.69
N GLY A 39 -1.69 22.54 3.74
CA GLY A 39 -0.63 23.54 3.73
C GLY A 39 -1.16 24.96 3.89
N TYR A 40 -2.18 25.32 3.12
CA TYR A 40 -2.85 26.61 3.24
C TYR A 40 -3.46 26.83 4.64
N LEU A 41 -4.10 25.80 5.21
CA LEU A 41 -4.71 25.87 6.55
C LEU A 41 -3.69 26.08 7.68
N VAL A 42 -2.48 25.54 7.55
CA VAL A 42 -1.41 25.70 8.55
C VAL A 42 -0.48 26.89 8.26
N GLY A 43 -0.78 27.69 7.24
CA GLY A 43 0.00 28.87 6.86
C GLY A 43 1.32 28.57 6.15
N ALA A 44 1.47 27.38 5.57
CA ALA A 44 2.66 27.02 4.80
C ALA A 44 2.74 27.80 3.47
N THR A 45 3.96 28.00 2.97
CA THR A 45 4.19 28.69 1.69
C THR A 45 3.95 27.72 0.51
N PRO A 46 2.95 27.92 -0.35
CA PRO A 46 2.58 26.94 -1.39
C PRO A 46 3.71 26.65 -2.38
N ARG A 47 4.53 27.66 -2.70
CA ARG A 47 5.67 27.52 -3.62
C ARG A 47 6.72 26.54 -3.12
N GLN A 48 6.99 26.54 -1.81
CA GLN A 48 7.97 25.63 -1.21
C GLN A 48 7.43 24.19 -1.17
N GLN A 49 6.13 24.02 -0.90
CA GLN A 49 5.47 22.71 -0.93
C GLN A 49 5.51 22.08 -2.33
N GLN A 50 5.14 22.84 -3.36
CA GLN A 50 5.16 22.35 -4.74
C GLN A 50 6.56 21.93 -5.20
N LEU A 51 7.59 22.72 -4.84
CA LEU A 51 8.97 22.36 -5.16
C LEU A 51 9.40 21.07 -4.46
N GLY A 52 9.07 20.93 -3.16
CA GLY A 52 9.37 19.72 -2.40
C GLY A 52 8.69 18.48 -2.97
N GLN A 53 7.40 18.58 -3.30
CA GLN A 53 6.64 17.48 -3.91
C GLN A 53 7.15 17.14 -5.32
N PHE A 54 7.52 18.14 -6.12
CA PHE A 54 8.09 17.90 -7.45
C PHE A 54 9.41 17.11 -7.35
N ILE A 55 10.30 17.51 -6.44
CA ILE A 55 11.56 16.79 -6.22
C ILE A 55 11.28 15.38 -5.68
N GLY A 56 10.37 15.24 -4.71
CA GLY A 56 9.98 13.96 -4.13
C GLY A 56 9.37 12.99 -5.15
N ALA A 57 8.55 13.48 -6.07
CA ALA A 57 7.92 12.68 -7.12
C ALA A 57 8.93 12.06 -8.10
N TRP A 58 10.09 12.69 -8.30
CA TRP A 58 11.17 12.12 -9.11
C TRP A 58 12.10 11.23 -8.30
N LEU A 59 12.49 11.66 -7.10
CA LEU A 59 13.42 10.92 -6.25
C LEU A 59 12.81 9.60 -5.73
N GLY A 60 11.54 9.63 -5.33
CA GLY A 60 10.84 8.50 -4.72
C GLY A 60 10.87 7.25 -5.58
N PRO A 61 10.38 7.27 -6.84
CA PRO A 61 10.40 6.12 -7.72
C PRO A 61 11.81 5.57 -7.96
N ILE A 62 12.82 6.42 -8.12
CA ILE A 62 14.21 6.00 -8.35
C ILE A 62 14.71 5.18 -7.14
N VAL A 63 14.51 5.71 -5.92
CA VAL A 63 14.92 5.02 -4.69
C VAL A 63 14.17 3.70 -4.52
N ILE A 64 12.86 3.70 -4.72
CA ILE A 64 12.03 2.49 -4.58
C ILE A 64 12.41 1.42 -5.61
N ILE A 65 12.67 1.79 -6.86
CA ILE A 65 13.12 0.83 -7.90
C ILE A 65 14.42 0.15 -7.46
N VAL A 66 15.41 0.93 -7.00
CA VAL A 66 16.69 0.37 -6.52
C VAL A 66 16.47 -0.60 -5.35
N LEU A 67 15.63 -0.22 -4.37
CA LEU A 67 15.32 -1.08 -3.23
C LEU A 67 14.62 -2.37 -3.66
N ILE A 68 13.67 -2.30 -4.59
CA ILE A 68 12.97 -3.48 -5.12
C ILE A 68 13.96 -4.47 -5.74
N PHE A 69 14.95 -4.00 -6.52
CA PHE A 69 15.98 -4.87 -7.10
C PHE A 69 16.85 -5.53 -6.02
N ILE A 70 17.31 -4.76 -5.02
CA ILE A 70 18.10 -5.28 -3.90
C ILE A 70 17.31 -6.36 -3.16
N LEU A 71 16.04 -6.10 -2.82
CA LEU A 71 15.21 -7.05 -2.09
C LEU A 71 14.88 -8.29 -2.93
N HIS A 72 14.70 -8.14 -4.24
CA HIS A 72 14.44 -9.26 -5.13
C HIS A 72 15.63 -10.20 -5.24
N GLU A 73 16.84 -9.67 -5.42
CA GLU A 73 18.08 -10.46 -5.43
C GLU A 73 18.33 -11.17 -4.09
N ALA A 74 18.01 -10.49 -2.99
CA ALA A 74 18.17 -11.06 -1.66
C ALA A 74 17.15 -12.19 -1.36
N TYR A 75 15.86 -11.91 -1.47
CA TYR A 75 14.81 -12.78 -0.91
C TYR A 75 13.85 -13.37 -1.94
N VAL A 76 13.90 -12.91 -3.19
CA VAL A 76 12.90 -13.14 -4.24
C VAL A 76 11.51 -12.63 -3.84
N LEU A 77 11.00 -11.67 -4.60
CA LEU A 77 9.66 -11.10 -4.39
C LEU A 77 8.59 -12.18 -4.52
N GLY A 78 7.66 -12.23 -3.56
CA GLY A 78 6.59 -13.22 -3.52
C GLY A 78 6.98 -14.55 -2.85
N SER A 79 8.19 -14.66 -2.31
CA SER A 79 8.60 -15.80 -1.47
C SER A 79 7.98 -15.72 -0.07
N ASP A 80 8.12 -16.79 0.72
CA ASP A 80 7.67 -16.82 2.12
C ASP A 80 8.37 -15.75 2.99
N ARG A 81 9.59 -15.34 2.60
CA ARG A 81 10.37 -14.31 3.30
C ARG A 81 10.00 -12.89 2.88
N LEU A 82 9.49 -12.72 1.66
CA LEU A 82 9.06 -11.43 1.13
C LEU A 82 7.69 -11.56 0.42
N PRO A 83 6.61 -11.81 1.18
CA PRO A 83 5.29 -12.03 0.60
C PRO A 83 4.77 -10.75 -0.06
N ALA A 84 4.16 -10.91 -1.23
CA ALA A 84 3.57 -9.82 -2.01
C ALA A 84 2.04 -10.00 -2.15
N PRO A 85 1.26 -9.84 -1.07
CA PRO A 85 -0.17 -10.18 -1.06
C PRO A 85 -0.98 -9.35 -2.07
N GLN A 86 -0.61 -8.09 -2.30
CA GLN A 86 -1.24 -7.22 -3.31
C GLN A 86 -1.00 -7.75 -4.73
N GLY A 87 0.23 -8.22 -5.00
CA GLY A 87 0.60 -8.83 -6.27
C GLY A 87 -0.13 -10.16 -6.49
N GLN A 88 -0.25 -10.98 -5.45
CA GLN A 88 -0.99 -12.24 -5.49
C GLN A 88 -2.49 -12.01 -5.74
N ALA A 89 -3.10 -11.03 -5.07
CA ALA A 89 -4.48 -10.63 -5.31
C ALA A 89 -4.69 -10.22 -6.78
N LEU A 90 -3.85 -9.33 -7.32
CA LEU A 90 -3.91 -8.91 -8.72
C LEU A 90 -3.75 -10.10 -9.68
N ALA A 91 -2.77 -10.98 -9.43
CA ALA A 91 -2.54 -12.17 -10.25
C ALA A 91 -3.75 -13.11 -10.26
N SER A 92 -4.38 -13.34 -9.09
CA SER A 92 -5.59 -14.15 -8.98
C SER A 92 -6.77 -13.57 -9.76
N MET A 93 -6.93 -12.24 -9.74
CA MET A 93 -7.97 -11.56 -10.52
C MET A 93 -7.73 -11.72 -12.02
N VAL A 94 -6.49 -11.49 -12.48
CA VAL A 94 -6.12 -11.64 -13.89
C VAL A 94 -6.38 -13.08 -14.35
N ASN A 95 -5.92 -14.07 -13.59
CA ASN A 95 -6.13 -15.48 -13.89
C ASN A 95 -7.63 -15.86 -13.92
N GLY A 96 -8.43 -15.31 -13.00
CA GLY A 96 -9.89 -15.53 -12.99
C GLY A 96 -10.59 -14.94 -14.22
N ILE A 97 -10.15 -13.77 -14.69
CA ILE A 97 -10.68 -13.15 -15.92
C ILE A 97 -10.27 -13.96 -17.15
N MET A 98 -9.02 -14.38 -17.24
CA MET A 98 -8.49 -15.16 -18.36
C MET A 98 -9.08 -16.57 -18.43
N GLY A 99 -9.34 -17.19 -17.28
CA GLY A 99 -9.96 -18.52 -17.19
C GLY A 99 -11.45 -18.55 -17.53
N GLY A 100 -12.09 -17.40 -17.77
CA GLY A 100 -13.50 -17.30 -18.15
C GLY A 100 -14.50 -17.55 -17.01
N ASP A 101 -14.07 -18.11 -15.88
CA ASP A 101 -14.87 -18.30 -14.67
C ASP A 101 -14.69 -17.13 -13.70
N VAL A 102 -15.14 -15.94 -14.13
CA VAL A 102 -15.17 -14.78 -13.23
C VAL A 102 -16.37 -14.95 -12.30
N PRO A 103 -16.18 -15.09 -10.98
CA PRO A 103 -17.28 -15.20 -10.03
C PRO A 103 -17.96 -13.84 -9.82
N SER A 104 -18.63 -13.35 -10.86
CA SER A 104 -19.28 -12.03 -10.93
C SER A 104 -20.26 -11.80 -9.78
N GLN A 105 -20.96 -12.85 -9.35
CA GLN A 105 -21.83 -12.81 -8.17
C GLN A 105 -21.07 -12.47 -6.88
N LYS A 106 -19.85 -13.00 -6.69
CA LYS A 106 -19.02 -12.72 -5.51
C LYS A 106 -18.50 -11.28 -5.54
N TYR A 107 -18.08 -10.79 -6.71
CA TYR A 107 -17.64 -9.40 -6.87
C TYR A 107 -18.77 -8.40 -6.63
N LEU A 108 -19.97 -8.67 -7.17
CA LEU A 108 -21.15 -7.83 -6.94
C LEU A 108 -21.59 -7.85 -5.48
N ALA A 109 -21.59 -9.03 -4.84
CA ALA A 109 -21.89 -9.15 -3.42
C ALA A 109 -20.88 -8.39 -2.56
N GLY A 110 -19.59 -8.50 -2.87
CA GLY A 110 -18.52 -7.76 -2.19
C GLY A 110 -18.64 -6.25 -2.38
N ALA A 111 -18.94 -5.78 -3.59
CA ALA A 111 -19.18 -4.38 -3.89
C ALA A 111 -20.41 -3.85 -3.13
N GLY A 112 -21.50 -4.62 -3.11
CA GLY A 112 -22.71 -4.30 -2.35
C GLY A 112 -22.45 -4.21 -0.85
N LEU A 113 -21.75 -5.20 -0.28
CA LEU A 113 -21.35 -5.20 1.12
C LEU A 113 -20.46 -4.00 1.45
N GLY A 114 -19.44 -3.74 0.62
CA GLY A 114 -18.52 -2.62 0.80
C GLY A 114 -19.23 -1.27 0.74
N ALA A 115 -20.20 -1.11 -0.15
CA ALA A 115 -21.04 0.08 -0.24
C ALA A 115 -21.90 0.24 1.02
N LEU A 116 -22.58 -0.82 1.47
CA LEU A 116 -23.39 -0.80 2.69
C LEU A 116 -22.56 -0.43 3.93
N LEU A 117 -21.37 -1.02 4.07
CA LEU A 117 -20.45 -0.71 5.17
C LEU A 117 -19.96 0.74 5.12
N SER A 118 -19.68 1.24 3.92
CA SER A 118 -19.22 2.62 3.72
C SER A 118 -20.31 3.67 3.97
N LEU A 119 -21.60 3.28 3.86
CA LEU A 119 -22.73 4.13 4.25
C LEU A 119 -22.85 4.29 5.77
N VAL A 120 -22.44 3.28 6.55
CA VAL A 120 -22.46 3.34 8.02
C VAL A 120 -21.35 4.25 8.53
N GLN A 121 -20.13 4.04 8.03
CA GLN A 121 -18.99 4.88 8.38
C GLN A 121 -18.07 5.03 7.14
N PRO A 122 -17.71 6.27 6.76
CA PRO A 122 -16.78 6.50 5.68
C PRO A 122 -15.49 5.68 5.87
N GLY A 123 -15.12 4.90 4.85
CA GLY A 123 -13.90 4.09 4.84
C GLY A 123 -14.00 2.72 5.52
N LEU A 124 -15.10 2.37 6.18
CA LEU A 124 -15.23 1.08 6.87
C LEU A 124 -15.27 -0.12 5.92
N GLY A 125 -15.86 0.03 4.73
CA GLY A 125 -15.80 -1.01 3.70
C GLY A 125 -14.36 -1.30 3.25
N ILE A 126 -13.51 -0.29 3.21
CA ILE A 126 -12.10 -0.42 2.81
C ILE A 126 -11.32 -1.14 3.91
N THR A 127 -11.47 -0.74 5.18
CA THR A 127 -10.72 -1.37 6.29
C THR A 127 -11.08 -2.85 6.46
N VAL A 128 -12.37 -3.18 6.34
CA VAL A 128 -12.84 -4.57 6.38
C VAL A 128 -12.29 -5.36 5.19
N GLY A 129 -12.35 -4.80 3.97
CA GLY A 129 -11.81 -5.45 2.77
C GLY A 129 -10.30 -5.71 2.86
N LEU A 130 -9.53 -4.74 3.37
CA LEU A 130 -8.09 -4.89 3.61
C LEU A 130 -7.81 -6.04 4.60
N GLY A 131 -8.63 -6.16 5.66
CA GLY A 131 -8.50 -7.24 6.64
C GLY A 131 -8.74 -8.64 6.06
N PHE A 132 -9.57 -8.78 5.04
CA PHE A 132 -9.87 -10.09 4.44
C PHE A 132 -8.81 -10.58 3.44
N TYR A 133 -8.09 -9.69 2.76
CA TYR A 133 -7.07 -10.11 1.78
C TYR A 133 -5.67 -10.20 2.37
N LEU A 134 -5.39 -9.50 3.48
CA LEU A 134 -4.07 -9.53 4.11
C LEU A 134 -3.82 -10.87 4.83
N PRO A 135 -2.57 -11.37 4.82
CA PRO A 135 -2.14 -12.50 5.63
C PRO A 135 -2.51 -12.36 7.12
N PHE A 136 -2.91 -13.47 7.74
CA PHE A 136 -3.39 -13.49 9.13
C PHE A 136 -2.36 -12.91 10.13
N ASN A 137 -1.07 -13.17 9.90
CA ASN A 137 -0.01 -12.61 10.73
C ASN A 137 0.01 -11.06 10.67
N ILE A 138 -0.14 -10.47 9.49
CA ILE A 138 -0.18 -9.01 9.31
C ILE A 138 -1.41 -8.43 10.01
N VAL A 139 -2.58 -9.03 9.80
CA VAL A 139 -3.84 -8.58 10.41
C VAL A 139 -3.80 -8.69 11.93
N LEU A 140 -3.27 -9.79 12.47
CA LEU A 140 -3.13 -9.99 13.91
C LEU A 140 -2.19 -8.93 14.52
N THR A 141 -1.05 -8.66 13.87
CA THR A 141 -0.07 -7.68 14.36
C THR A 141 -0.66 -6.26 14.38
N TYR A 142 -1.38 -5.87 13.32
CA TYR A 142 -2.11 -4.59 13.30
C TYR A 142 -3.24 -4.52 14.33
N SER A 143 -3.94 -5.63 14.57
CA SER A 143 -5.00 -5.70 15.59
C SER A 143 -4.42 -5.51 17.00
N ILE A 144 -3.28 -6.14 17.29
CA ILE A 144 -2.57 -5.96 18.55
C ILE A 144 -2.11 -4.50 18.69
N GLY A 145 -1.52 -3.91 17.63
CA GLY A 145 -1.13 -2.49 17.64
C GLY A 145 -2.30 -1.55 17.90
N THR A 146 -3.47 -1.84 17.33
CA THR A 146 -4.70 -1.06 17.55
C THR A 146 -5.23 -1.23 18.97
N LEU A 147 -5.20 -2.44 19.53
CA LEU A 147 -5.56 -2.67 20.93
C LEU A 147 -4.63 -1.91 21.88
N LEU A 148 -3.32 -1.93 21.63
CA LEU A 148 -2.35 -1.15 22.40
C LEU A 148 -2.63 0.35 22.30
N ARG A 149 -3.03 0.85 21.12
CA ARG A 149 -3.45 2.26 20.93
C ARG A 149 -4.66 2.60 21.79
N VAL A 150 -5.71 1.77 21.77
CA VAL A 150 -6.96 1.99 22.54
C VAL A 150 -6.70 1.92 24.05
N VAL A 151 -5.87 0.99 24.49
CA VAL A 151 -5.45 0.88 25.89
C VAL A 151 -4.60 2.10 26.28
N GLY A 152 -3.63 2.48 25.44
CA GLY A 152 -2.79 3.66 25.65
C GLY A 152 -3.60 4.95 25.75
N ASP A 153 -4.62 5.13 24.92
CA ASP A 153 -5.55 6.26 25.00
C ASP A 153 -6.26 6.35 26.35
N ARG A 154 -6.68 5.20 26.91
CA ARG A 154 -7.39 5.16 28.19
C ARG A 154 -6.47 5.41 29.39
N TYR A 155 -5.22 4.95 29.36
CA TYR A 155 -4.32 5.03 30.51
C TYR A 155 -3.37 6.23 30.49
N LEU A 156 -2.83 6.58 29.34
CA LEU A 156 -1.80 7.63 29.19
C LEU A 156 -2.38 8.94 28.65
N GLY A 157 -3.64 8.92 28.20
CA GLY A 157 -4.33 10.05 27.62
C GLY A 157 -4.00 10.25 26.13
N HIS A 158 -4.96 10.82 25.41
CA HIS A 158 -4.88 11.03 23.96
C HIS A 158 -3.64 11.81 23.52
N ALA A 159 -3.27 12.85 24.28
CA ALA A 159 -2.13 13.71 23.95
C ALA A 159 -0.79 12.95 23.95
N TYR A 160 -0.59 12.01 24.89
CA TYR A 160 0.65 11.21 24.92
C TYR A 160 0.69 10.22 23.75
N ALA A 161 -0.44 9.55 23.50
CA ALA A 161 -0.49 8.52 22.48
C ALA A 161 -0.30 9.11 21.07
N GLU A 162 -0.80 10.32 20.82
CA GLU A 162 -0.64 11.02 19.54
C GLU A 162 0.77 11.62 19.36
N ASN A 163 1.27 12.35 20.37
CA ASN A 163 2.55 13.07 20.24
C ASN A 163 3.79 12.21 20.50
N THR A 164 3.66 11.07 21.18
CA THR A 164 4.80 10.21 21.55
C THR A 164 4.60 8.78 21.09
N GLY A 165 3.41 8.20 21.33
CA GLY A 165 3.13 6.82 20.94
C GLY A 165 3.25 6.55 19.44
N ILE A 166 2.58 7.37 18.61
CA ILE A 166 2.62 7.23 17.15
C ILE A 166 4.05 7.45 16.59
N PRO A 167 4.79 8.52 16.95
CA PRO A 167 6.15 8.70 16.46
C PRO A 167 7.13 7.58 16.85
N VAL A 168 7.01 7.04 18.08
CA VAL A 168 7.85 5.91 18.52
C VAL A 168 7.55 4.66 17.71
N ALA A 169 6.28 4.32 17.50
CA ALA A 169 5.90 3.19 16.65
C ALA A 169 6.37 3.37 15.20
N ALA A 170 6.21 4.56 14.63
CA ALA A 170 6.71 4.88 13.30
C ALA A 170 8.25 4.73 13.22
N GLY A 171 8.97 5.17 14.24
CA GLY A 171 10.41 4.99 14.35
C GLY A 171 10.82 3.52 14.37
N PHE A 172 10.09 2.66 15.07
CA PHE A 172 10.35 1.21 15.05
C PHE A 172 10.08 0.57 13.68
N ILE A 173 9.00 0.96 13.00
CA ILE A 173 8.68 0.46 11.65
C ILE A 173 9.79 0.86 10.67
N VAL A 174 10.20 2.13 10.69
CA VAL A 174 11.28 2.62 9.80
C VAL A 174 12.62 1.98 10.17
N GLY A 175 12.91 1.81 11.46
CA GLY A 175 14.14 1.19 11.94
C GLY A 175 14.27 -0.26 11.50
N GLU A 176 13.21 -1.05 11.64
CA GLU A 176 13.18 -2.44 11.18
C GLU A 176 13.36 -2.53 9.66
N ALA A 177 12.66 -1.70 8.90
CA ALA A 177 12.81 -1.66 7.44
C ALA A 177 14.24 -1.29 6.99
N LEU A 178 14.86 -0.28 7.60
CA LEU A 178 16.23 0.13 7.27
C LEU A 178 17.27 -0.95 7.60
N VAL A 179 17.11 -1.60 8.75
CA VAL A 179 17.96 -2.74 9.14
C VAL A 179 17.76 -3.92 8.19
N GLY A 180 16.52 -4.19 7.78
CA GLY A 180 16.20 -5.22 6.78
C GLY A 180 16.87 -4.98 5.43
N VAL A 181 16.86 -3.73 4.93
CA VAL A 181 17.60 -3.36 3.72
C VAL A 181 19.11 -3.56 3.91
N GLY A 182 19.66 -3.19 5.06
CA GLY A 182 21.06 -3.43 5.40
C GLY A 182 21.44 -4.91 5.38
N PHE A 183 20.58 -5.79 5.90
CA PHE A 183 20.76 -7.24 5.82
C PHE A 183 20.65 -7.77 4.40
N ALA A 184 19.74 -7.25 3.57
CA ALA A 184 19.64 -7.63 2.17
C ALA A 184 20.95 -7.33 1.42
N VAL A 185 21.51 -6.14 1.63
CA VAL A 185 22.78 -5.74 1.01
C VAL A 185 23.95 -6.63 1.48
N SER A 186 24.03 -6.92 2.79
CA SER A 186 25.11 -7.75 3.31
C SER A 186 25.03 -9.20 2.82
N MET A 187 23.83 -9.73 2.65
CA MET A 187 23.61 -11.07 2.10
C MET A 187 24.02 -11.15 0.62
N ILE A 188 23.72 -10.12 -0.18
CA ILE A 188 24.18 -10.05 -1.59
C ILE A 188 25.71 -10.00 -1.65
N TYR A 189 26.35 -9.20 -0.78
CA TYR A 189 27.82 -9.09 -0.75
C TYR A 189 28.50 -10.41 -0.35
N GLN A 190 27.88 -11.20 0.53
CA GLN A 190 28.39 -12.52 0.91
C GLN A 190 28.17 -13.61 -0.15
N ALA A 191 27.20 -13.40 -1.04
CA ALA A 191 26.89 -14.33 -2.13
C ALA A 191 27.75 -14.11 -3.39
N MET A 192 28.50 -13.00 -3.46
CA MET A 192 29.43 -12.63 -4.54
C MET A 192 30.85 -13.11 -4.25
#